data_AF-A0A2T4VS58-F1
#
_entry.id   AF-A0A2T4VS58-F1
#
_cell.length_a   1.000
_cell.length_b   1.000
_cell.length_c   1.000
_cell.angle_alpha   90.00
_cell.angle_beta   90.00
_cell.angle_gamma   90.00
#
_symmetry.space_group_name_H-M   'P 1'
#
loop_
_entity.id
_entity.type
_entity.pdbx_description
1 polymer ?
#
loop_
_entity_poly.entity_id
_entity_poly.type
_entity_poly.pdbx_seq_one_letter_code
_entity_poly.pdbx_strand_id
1 'polypeptide(L)'
;MSRWPLWAVLTPGDPARLESRARAIVMTDLDEELGKEPPFEVIPGSDRYHAIVGTDPSDVGAEMQIAEALSLECNEPVYSIERANDPWTVMSWRNGALDVEEVDPESLAESLGCPLPGHEESSDSPAKKPLRKVALVEGVRAQEAPRVLEEAGDPFPPGHYRFEDTPQGLRISSETGNIGFADITLSERLPHVTAYGVVASPSLDIFFVNVLRGGECIGNFALPPRDDSFVPAVSDIKGESSPERILAALGIPAEWFRN
;
A
#
# COMPACT_ATOMS: atom_id res chain seq x y z
N MET A 1 21.75 11.83 1.63
CA MET A 1 20.30 11.78 1.88
C MET A 1 19.91 10.32 1.88
N SER A 2 19.44 9.81 3.02
CA SER A 2 18.95 8.43 3.16
C SER A 2 17.65 8.33 2.34
N ARG A 3 17.73 7.88 1.09
CA ARG A 3 16.55 7.50 0.30
C ARG A 3 16.06 6.18 0.89
N TRP A 4 15.13 6.26 1.83
CA TRP A 4 14.40 5.08 2.26
C TRP A 4 13.46 4.66 1.14
N PRO A 5 13.38 3.36 0.84
CA PRO A 5 12.58 2.87 -0.28
C PRO A 5 11.08 3.03 -0.02
N LEU A 6 10.32 3.31 -1.08
CA LEU A 6 8.86 3.44 -1.01
C LEU A 6 8.13 2.10 -1.15
N TRP A 7 8.83 1.06 -1.59
CA TRP A 7 8.32 -0.30 -1.67
C TRP A 7 9.46 -1.32 -1.60
N ALA A 8 9.12 -2.56 -1.24
CA ALA A 8 10.02 -3.70 -1.27
C ALA A 8 9.26 -4.99 -1.66
N VAL A 9 9.95 -5.93 -2.28
CA VAL A 9 9.48 -7.30 -2.50
C VAL A 9 10.41 -8.26 -1.79
N LEU A 10 9.89 -9.06 -0.86
CA LEU A 10 10.61 -10.16 -0.23
C LEU A 10 10.30 -11.45 -0.97
N THR A 11 11.33 -12.06 -1.54
CA THR A 11 11.18 -13.22 -2.41
C THR A 11 12.29 -14.24 -2.17
N PRO A 12 12.00 -15.55 -2.21
CA PRO A 12 13.01 -16.58 -2.18
C PRO A 12 13.61 -16.82 -3.56
N GLY A 13 14.89 -17.21 -3.62
CA GLY A 13 15.53 -17.59 -4.88
C GLY A 13 17.01 -17.25 -4.92
N ASP A 14 17.59 -17.27 -6.12
CA ASP A 14 18.96 -16.80 -6.34
C ASP A 14 18.96 -15.29 -6.65
N PRO A 15 19.74 -14.45 -5.93
CA PRO A 15 19.73 -12.99 -6.13
C PRO A 15 20.01 -12.54 -7.57
N ALA A 16 20.92 -13.19 -8.29
CA ALA A 16 21.25 -12.80 -9.66
C ALA A 16 20.11 -13.14 -10.63
N ARG A 17 19.44 -14.29 -10.43
CA ARG A 17 18.22 -14.63 -11.16
C ARG A 17 17.09 -13.63 -10.85
N LEU A 18 16.91 -13.28 -9.58
CA LEU A 18 15.88 -12.33 -9.14
C LEU A 18 16.09 -10.96 -9.79
N GLU A 19 17.32 -10.45 -9.79
CA GLU A 19 17.67 -9.19 -10.46
C GLU A 19 17.34 -9.24 -11.96
N SER A 20 17.78 -10.31 -12.65
CA SER A 20 17.52 -10.47 -14.08
C SER A 20 16.02 -10.54 -14.38
N ARG A 21 15.23 -11.21 -13.53
CA ARG A 21 13.80 -11.37 -13.77
C ARG A 21 13.02 -10.10 -13.44
N ALA A 22 13.32 -9.45 -12.32
CA ALA A 22 12.75 -8.14 -11.98
C ALA A 22 13.05 -7.10 -13.05
N ARG A 23 14.28 -7.07 -13.59
CA ARG A 23 14.67 -6.19 -14.69
C ARG A 23 13.77 -6.41 -15.90
N ALA A 24 13.59 -7.65 -16.32
CA ALA A 24 12.74 -7.98 -17.46
C ALA A 24 11.22 -7.93 -17.17
N ILE A 25 10.80 -7.47 -15.99
CA ILE A 25 9.41 -7.10 -15.68
C ILE A 25 9.23 -5.59 -15.83
N VAL A 26 10.15 -4.80 -15.27
CA VAL A 26 9.98 -3.34 -15.14
C VAL A 26 10.70 -2.53 -16.20
N MET A 27 11.71 -3.09 -16.89
CA MET A 27 12.42 -2.40 -17.97
C MET A 27 11.76 -2.68 -19.31
N THR A 28 11.58 -1.64 -20.11
CA THR A 28 11.22 -1.78 -21.53
C THR A 28 12.47 -1.97 -22.39
N ASP A 29 12.31 -2.54 -23.60
CA ASP A 29 13.39 -2.64 -24.59
C ASP A 29 14.06 -1.27 -24.85
N LEU A 30 13.27 -0.19 -24.85
CA LEU A 30 13.75 1.18 -25.03
C LEU A 30 14.59 1.66 -23.84
N ASP A 31 14.24 1.28 -22.61
CA ASP A 31 15.03 1.64 -21.42
C ASP A 31 16.38 0.93 -21.42
N GLU A 32 16.42 -0.32 -21.89
CA GLU A 32 17.66 -1.07 -22.07
C GLU A 32 18.54 -0.48 -23.20
N GLU A 33 17.94 -0.12 -24.34
CA GLU A 33 18.64 0.56 -25.44
C GLU A 33 19.23 1.91 -25.02
N LEU A 34 18.53 2.63 -24.14
CA LEU A 34 18.98 3.91 -23.58
C LEU A 34 19.98 3.74 -22.41
N GLY A 35 20.26 2.51 -21.99
CA GLY A 35 21.18 2.21 -20.89
C GLY A 35 20.72 2.76 -19.55
N LYS A 36 19.40 2.84 -19.32
CA LYS A 36 18.87 3.29 -18.02
C LYS A 36 19.17 2.26 -16.94
N GLU A 37 19.45 2.76 -15.74
CA GLU A 37 19.55 1.93 -14.54
C GLU A 37 18.15 1.43 -14.15
N PRO A 38 18.04 0.20 -13.64
CA PRO A 38 16.77 -0.32 -13.17
C PRO A 38 16.31 0.49 -11.95
N PRO A 39 15.00 0.72 -11.79
CA PRO A 39 14.47 1.53 -10.70
C PRO A 39 14.43 0.79 -9.34
N PHE A 40 15.26 -0.23 -9.18
CA PHE A 40 15.34 -1.04 -7.98
C PHE A 40 16.75 -1.56 -7.75
N GLU A 41 17.01 -1.98 -6.52
CA GLU A 41 18.20 -2.75 -6.14
C GLU A 41 17.80 -4.09 -5.53
N VAL A 42 18.64 -5.12 -5.71
CA VAL A 42 18.48 -6.39 -5.00
C VAL A 42 19.42 -6.39 -3.80
N ILE A 43 18.85 -6.52 -2.61
CA ILE A 43 19.57 -6.65 -1.35
C ILE A 43 19.52 -8.13 -0.94
N PRO A 44 20.65 -8.86 -1.02
CA PRO A 44 20.70 -10.24 -0.58
C PRO A 44 20.45 -10.33 0.93
N GLY A 45 19.37 -11.00 1.31
CA GLY A 45 19.17 -11.41 2.71
C GLY A 45 20.18 -12.47 3.15
N SER A 46 20.29 -12.64 4.47
CA SER A 46 21.20 -13.60 5.11
C SER A 46 20.71 -15.04 5.09
N ASP A 47 19.46 -15.27 4.68
CA ASP A 47 18.81 -16.58 4.66
C ASP A 47 17.98 -16.72 3.37
N ARG A 48 16.86 -17.46 3.42
CA ARG A 48 16.02 -17.85 2.30
C ARG A 48 15.42 -16.69 1.49
N TYR A 49 15.15 -15.56 2.13
CA TYR A 49 14.49 -14.41 1.50
C TYR A 49 15.50 -13.33 1.14
N HIS A 50 15.31 -12.73 -0.02
CA HIS A 50 16.04 -11.55 -0.50
C HIS A 50 15.05 -10.42 -0.76
N ALA A 51 15.54 -9.18 -0.69
CA ALA A 51 14.72 -8.01 -0.93
C ALA A 51 15.01 -7.40 -2.30
N ILE A 52 13.97 -7.08 -3.06
CA ILE A 52 14.04 -6.19 -4.21
C ILE A 52 13.43 -4.87 -3.75
N VAL A 53 14.18 -3.79 -3.86
CA VAL A 53 13.88 -2.54 -3.16
C VAL A 53 13.83 -1.40 -4.17
N GLY A 54 12.72 -0.64 -4.18
CA GLY A 54 12.55 0.49 -5.10
C GLY A 54 13.50 1.65 -4.78
N THR A 55 14.19 2.14 -5.81
CA THR A 55 15.15 3.25 -5.70
C THR A 55 14.60 4.58 -6.22
N ASP A 56 13.51 4.55 -6.98
CA ASP A 56 12.81 5.72 -7.51
C ASP A 56 11.37 5.81 -6.97
N PRO A 57 11.00 6.94 -6.34
CA PRO A 57 9.63 7.20 -5.91
C PRO A 57 8.56 7.13 -7.02
N SER A 58 8.91 7.33 -8.29
CA SER A 58 7.92 7.28 -9.38
C SER A 58 7.43 5.87 -9.72
N ASP A 59 8.10 4.83 -9.20
CA ASP A 59 7.83 3.43 -9.57
C ASP A 59 7.07 2.66 -8.48
N VAL A 60 6.28 3.37 -7.67
CA VAL A 60 5.30 2.75 -6.76
C VAL A 60 4.26 1.98 -7.59
N GLY A 61 3.94 0.75 -7.19
CA GLY A 61 3.10 -0.20 -7.91
C GLY A 61 3.91 -1.25 -8.69
N ALA A 62 5.21 -1.04 -8.90
CA ALA A 62 6.09 -2.04 -9.50
C ALA A 62 6.25 -3.29 -8.61
N GLU A 63 6.17 -3.13 -7.28
CA GLU A 63 6.26 -4.22 -6.32
C GLU A 63 5.18 -5.29 -6.54
N MET A 64 3.98 -4.89 -6.97
CA MET A 64 2.88 -5.82 -7.23
C MET A 64 3.16 -6.68 -8.46
N GLN A 65 3.59 -6.06 -9.56
CA GLN A 65 3.91 -6.76 -10.81
C GLN A 65 5.10 -7.72 -10.63
N ILE A 66 6.11 -7.27 -9.88
CA ILE A 66 7.26 -8.10 -9.54
C ILE A 66 6.82 -9.27 -8.65
N ALA A 67 6.06 -9.01 -7.58
CA ALA A 67 5.65 -10.05 -6.64
C ALA A 67 4.72 -11.09 -7.27
N GLU A 68 3.73 -10.66 -8.06
CA GLU A 68 2.84 -11.55 -8.80
C GLU A 68 3.64 -12.49 -9.71
N ALA A 69 4.48 -11.92 -10.58
CA ALA A 69 5.24 -12.69 -11.56
C ALA A 69 6.20 -13.68 -10.88
N LEU A 70 6.90 -13.26 -9.83
CA LEU A 70 7.80 -14.14 -9.09
C LEU A 70 7.04 -15.24 -8.35
N SER A 71 5.86 -14.95 -7.80
CA SER A 71 5.04 -15.94 -7.10
C SER A 71 4.52 -17.08 -7.99
N LEU A 72 4.52 -16.90 -9.30
CA LEU A 72 4.20 -17.96 -10.28
C LEU A 72 5.38 -18.93 -10.49
N GLU A 73 6.59 -18.50 -10.14
CA GLU A 73 7.83 -19.25 -10.36
C GLU A 73 8.34 -19.97 -9.09
N CYS A 74 7.72 -19.73 -7.93
CA CYS A 74 8.10 -20.35 -6.64
C CYS A 74 6.89 -20.90 -5.87
N ASN A 75 7.13 -21.92 -5.05
CA ASN A 75 6.08 -22.53 -4.21
C ASN A 75 5.89 -21.77 -2.89
N GLU A 76 6.93 -21.07 -2.45
CA GLU A 76 6.94 -20.21 -1.29
C GLU A 76 6.24 -18.88 -1.57
N PRO A 77 5.69 -18.22 -0.53
CA PRO A 77 5.04 -16.93 -0.70
C PRO A 77 6.08 -15.85 -1.02
N VAL A 78 5.72 -14.97 -1.95
CA VAL A 78 6.43 -13.72 -2.24
C VAL A 78 5.67 -12.60 -1.56
N TYR A 79 6.35 -11.72 -0.82
CA TYR A 79 5.69 -10.61 -0.14
C TYR A 79 5.98 -9.30 -0.85
N SER A 80 4.96 -8.50 -1.14
CA SER A 80 5.14 -7.09 -1.52
C SER A 80 4.80 -6.21 -0.31
N ILE A 81 5.66 -5.23 -0.07
CA ILE A 81 5.57 -4.30 1.05
C ILE A 81 5.57 -2.91 0.45
N GLU A 82 4.48 -2.18 0.63
CA GLU A 82 4.34 -0.83 0.11
C GLU A 82 4.31 0.18 1.27
N ARG A 83 5.17 1.21 1.18
CA ARG A 83 5.28 2.29 2.16
C ARG A 83 4.64 3.60 1.68
N ALA A 84 4.25 3.72 0.41
CA ALA A 84 3.55 4.92 -0.06
C ALA A 84 2.14 5.06 0.58
N ASN A 85 1.61 3.98 1.14
CA ASN A 85 0.48 3.99 2.07
C ASN A 85 0.97 3.77 3.52
N ASP A 86 0.40 4.53 4.45
CA ASP A 86 0.62 4.38 5.89
C ASP A 86 -0.67 3.87 6.54
N PRO A 87 -0.65 2.71 7.23
CA PRO A 87 0.47 1.82 7.53
C PRO A 87 0.98 1.08 6.30
N TRP A 88 2.21 0.59 6.41
CA TRP A 88 2.85 -0.22 5.40
C TRP A 88 1.92 -1.39 5.08
N THR A 89 1.56 -1.54 3.82
CA THR A 89 0.69 -2.63 3.42
C THR A 89 1.56 -3.81 3.05
N VAL A 90 1.42 -4.90 3.82
CA VAL A 90 2.06 -6.18 3.52
C VAL A 90 1.06 -7.04 2.76
N MET A 91 1.51 -7.57 1.64
CA MET A 91 0.73 -8.44 0.78
C MET A 91 1.53 -9.71 0.52
N SER A 92 0.87 -10.87 0.56
CA SER A 92 1.47 -12.14 0.20
C SER A 92 0.92 -12.62 -1.14
N TRP A 93 1.81 -13.15 -1.97
CA TRP A 93 1.52 -13.64 -3.30
C TRP A 93 1.90 -15.11 -3.37
N ARG A 94 0.96 -15.94 -3.81
CA ARG A 94 1.18 -17.38 -3.99
C ARG A 94 0.54 -17.85 -5.28
N ASN A 95 1.34 -18.33 -6.22
CA ASN A 95 0.88 -18.75 -7.55
C ASN A 95 0.02 -17.68 -8.24
N GLY A 96 0.42 -16.41 -8.15
CA GLY A 96 -0.30 -15.26 -8.70
C GLY A 96 -1.52 -14.80 -7.90
N ALA A 97 -1.93 -15.52 -6.86
CA ALA A 97 -3.01 -15.09 -5.99
C ALA A 97 -2.50 -14.16 -4.88
N LEU A 98 -3.12 -12.99 -4.77
CA LEU A 98 -2.85 -11.99 -3.75
C LEU A 98 -3.68 -12.25 -2.49
N ASP A 99 -3.04 -12.12 -1.33
CA ASP A 99 -3.69 -11.96 -0.02
C ASP A 99 -3.09 -10.74 0.71
N VAL A 100 -3.91 -10.07 1.51
CA VAL A 100 -3.46 -8.92 2.31
C VAL A 100 -3.16 -9.41 3.71
N GLU A 101 -1.92 -9.25 4.14
CA GLU A 101 -1.49 -9.71 5.44
C GLU A 101 -1.77 -8.64 6.50
N GLU A 102 -2.45 -9.04 7.58
CA GLU A 102 -2.69 -8.18 8.75
C GLU A 102 -1.45 -8.10 9.67
N VAL A 103 -0.25 -7.96 9.10
CA VAL A 103 1.01 -7.83 9.85
C VAL A 103 1.78 -6.59 9.42
N ASP A 104 2.52 -5.99 10.36
CA ASP A 104 3.50 -4.96 10.04
C ASP A 104 4.81 -5.60 9.52
N PRO A 105 5.65 -4.84 8.78
CA PRO A 105 6.89 -5.34 8.19
C PRO A 105 7.85 -5.96 9.20
N GLU A 106 7.91 -5.43 10.42
CA GLU A 106 8.72 -5.96 11.51
C GLU A 106 8.19 -7.34 11.96
N SER A 107 6.89 -7.48 12.16
CA SER A 107 6.25 -8.77 12.50
C SER A 107 6.44 -9.79 11.38
N LEU A 108 6.37 -9.36 10.10
CA LEU A 108 6.71 -10.22 8.97
C LEU A 108 8.17 -10.67 9.04
N ALA A 109 9.10 -9.75 9.27
CA ALA A 109 10.52 -10.06 9.38
C ALA A 109 10.79 -11.10 10.48
N GLU A 110 10.17 -10.94 11.65
CA GLU A 110 10.24 -11.93 12.73
C GLU A 110 9.70 -13.30 12.30
N SER A 111 8.54 -13.34 11.63
CA SER A 111 7.92 -14.59 11.15
C SER A 111 8.80 -15.34 10.15
N LEU A 112 9.61 -14.61 9.38
CA LEU A 112 10.55 -15.14 8.40
C LEU A 112 11.93 -15.45 9.01
N GLY A 113 12.13 -15.21 10.32
CA GLY A 113 13.39 -15.46 11.01
C GLY A 113 14.48 -14.41 10.73
N CYS A 114 14.10 -13.23 10.23
CA CYS A 114 15.05 -12.15 9.94
C CYS A 114 15.47 -11.44 11.24
N PRO A 115 16.78 -11.32 11.53
CA PRO A 115 17.26 -10.61 12.71
C PRO A 115 17.07 -9.09 12.55
N LEU A 116 16.24 -8.48 13.39
CA LEU A 116 16.02 -7.03 13.40
C LEU A 116 17.13 -6.31 14.19
N PRO A 117 17.74 -5.23 13.65
CA PRO A 117 18.77 -4.48 14.35
C PRO A 117 18.20 -3.73 15.56
N GLY A 118 18.74 -3.98 16.75
CA GLY A 118 18.37 -3.28 17.98
C GLY A 118 17.37 -4.00 18.89
N HIS A 119 16.96 -5.23 18.53
CA HIS A 119 16.13 -6.04 19.42
C HIS A 119 17.03 -6.77 20.45
N GLU A 120 17.25 -6.17 21.62
CA GLU A 120 17.35 -6.99 22.84
C GLU A 120 15.98 -7.66 23.02
N GLU A 121 15.95 -8.92 23.43
CA GLU A 121 14.74 -9.71 23.65
C GLU A 121 13.77 -8.99 24.61
N SER A 122 12.89 -8.13 24.10
CA SER A 122 11.78 -7.59 24.86
C SER A 122 10.51 -8.31 24.45
N SER A 123 10.16 -9.29 25.27
CA SER A 123 8.87 -9.98 25.28
C SER A 123 7.69 -9.02 25.33
N ASP A 124 6.59 -9.44 24.70
CA ASP A 124 5.23 -8.89 24.81
C ASP A 124 5.01 -7.49 24.21
N SER A 125 4.97 -7.44 22.88
CA SER A 125 4.14 -6.46 22.19
C SER A 125 2.66 -6.89 22.34
N PRO A 126 1.79 -6.07 22.96
CA PRO A 126 0.35 -6.38 22.97
C PRO A 126 -0.13 -6.36 21.52
N ALA A 127 -0.84 -7.41 21.09
CA ALA A 127 -1.42 -7.52 19.76
C ALA A 127 -2.01 -6.18 19.29
N LYS A 128 -1.30 -5.47 18.42
CA LYS A 128 -1.79 -4.23 17.82
C LYS A 128 -3.07 -4.61 17.09
N LYS A 129 -4.19 -3.99 17.45
CA LYS A 129 -5.45 -4.21 16.70
C LYS A 129 -5.23 -3.74 15.25
N PRO A 130 -5.73 -4.51 14.26
CA PRO A 130 -5.45 -4.24 12.86
C PRO A 130 -5.97 -2.85 12.47
N LEU A 131 -5.12 -2.10 11.76
CA LEU A 131 -5.50 -0.84 11.14
C LEU A 131 -6.42 -1.15 9.95
N ARG A 132 -7.44 -0.31 9.76
CA ARG A 132 -8.41 -0.49 8.67
C ARG A 132 -8.33 0.66 7.69
N LYS A 133 -8.43 0.37 6.38
CA LYS A 133 -8.40 1.33 5.28
C LYS A 133 -9.75 1.44 4.56
N VAL A 134 -10.26 2.65 4.47
CA VAL A 134 -11.49 3.03 3.75
C VAL A 134 -11.21 4.27 2.93
N ALA A 135 -11.92 4.49 1.84
CA ALA A 135 -11.75 5.70 1.05
C ALA A 135 -13.06 6.40 0.74
N LEU A 136 -12.97 7.72 0.58
CA LEU A 136 -13.97 8.55 -0.08
C LEU A 136 -13.39 9.05 -1.40
N VAL A 137 -14.10 8.88 -2.51
CA VAL A 137 -13.73 9.43 -3.82
C VAL A 137 -14.79 10.41 -4.28
N GLU A 138 -14.44 11.69 -4.33
CA GLU A 138 -15.35 12.76 -4.76
C GLU A 138 -15.55 12.72 -6.28
N GLY A 139 -16.80 12.89 -6.73
CA GLY A 139 -17.11 12.96 -8.15
C GLY A 139 -17.25 11.61 -8.87
N VAL A 140 -17.14 10.49 -8.15
CA VAL A 140 -17.34 9.13 -8.67
C VAL A 140 -18.62 8.54 -8.11
N ARG A 141 -19.34 7.75 -8.91
CA ARG A 141 -20.49 6.96 -8.48
C ARG A 141 -20.12 5.49 -8.29
N ALA A 142 -20.84 4.80 -7.41
CA ALA A 142 -20.64 3.38 -7.10
C ALA A 142 -20.71 2.45 -8.33
N GLN A 143 -21.43 2.87 -9.38
CA GLN A 143 -21.61 2.10 -10.62
C GLN A 143 -20.37 2.18 -11.55
N GLU A 144 -19.57 3.23 -11.40
CA GLU A 144 -18.45 3.54 -12.30
C GLU A 144 -17.15 2.88 -11.80
N ALA A 145 -16.94 2.86 -10.48
CA ALA A 145 -15.70 2.37 -9.88
C ALA A 145 -15.35 0.89 -10.15
N PRO A 146 -16.29 -0.08 -10.11
CA PRO A 146 -15.95 -1.48 -10.37
C PRO A 146 -15.31 -1.68 -11.74
N ARG A 147 -15.86 -1.00 -12.76
CA ARG A 147 -15.36 -1.07 -14.13
C ARG A 147 -13.97 -0.46 -14.27
N VAL A 148 -13.72 0.67 -13.59
CA VAL A 148 -12.41 1.33 -13.62
C VAL A 148 -11.33 0.47 -12.98
N LEU A 149 -11.65 -0.18 -11.85
CA LEU A 149 -10.74 -1.10 -11.17
C LEU A 149 -10.48 -2.35 -12.01
N GLU A 150 -11.51 -2.93 -12.61
CA GLU A 150 -11.36 -4.08 -13.53
C GLU A 150 -10.50 -3.73 -14.75
N GLU A 151 -10.74 -2.59 -15.41
CA GLU A 151 -9.95 -2.12 -16.54
C GLU A 151 -8.49 -1.77 -16.16
N ALA A 152 -8.24 -1.45 -14.89
CA ALA A 152 -6.91 -1.20 -14.35
C ALA A 152 -6.14 -2.49 -14.00
N GLY A 153 -6.79 -3.66 -14.07
CA GLY A 153 -6.19 -4.92 -13.65
C GLY A 153 -6.11 -5.04 -12.13
N ASP A 154 -7.08 -4.49 -11.39
CA ASP A 154 -7.15 -4.63 -9.94
C ASP A 154 -7.08 -6.13 -9.56
N PRO A 155 -6.16 -6.51 -8.66
CA PRO A 155 -5.87 -7.92 -8.39
C PRO A 155 -6.93 -8.59 -7.52
N PHE A 156 -7.88 -7.84 -6.95
CA PHE A 156 -8.85 -8.39 -6.02
C PHE A 156 -10.06 -9.00 -6.75
N PRO A 157 -10.61 -10.10 -6.23
CA PRO A 157 -11.75 -10.75 -6.85
C PRO A 157 -13.01 -9.85 -6.81
N PRO A 158 -13.93 -10.00 -7.78
CA PRO A 158 -15.22 -9.32 -7.75
C PRO A 158 -15.93 -9.54 -6.41
N GLY A 159 -16.35 -8.45 -5.77
CA GLY A 159 -17.02 -8.48 -4.46
C GLY A 159 -16.11 -8.27 -3.25
N HIS A 160 -14.79 -8.17 -3.43
CA HIS A 160 -13.87 -7.74 -2.36
C HIS A 160 -14.23 -6.35 -1.81
N TYR A 161 -14.63 -5.46 -2.71
CA TYR A 161 -15.01 -4.09 -2.37
C TYR A 161 -16.50 -3.92 -2.22
N ARG A 162 -16.88 -3.12 -1.24
CA ARG A 162 -18.21 -2.55 -1.06
C ARG A 162 -18.19 -1.08 -1.44
N PHE A 163 -18.93 -0.77 -2.49
CA PHE A 163 -19.12 0.57 -3.06
C PHE A 163 -20.45 1.16 -2.59
N GLU A 164 -20.40 2.34 -1.97
CA GLU A 164 -21.61 3.05 -1.52
C GLU A 164 -21.62 4.50 -1.97
N ASP A 165 -22.69 4.93 -2.63
CA ASP A 165 -22.92 6.34 -2.94
C ASP A 165 -23.25 7.10 -1.65
N THR A 166 -22.47 8.15 -1.36
CA THR A 166 -22.70 9.08 -0.26
C THR A 166 -22.93 10.50 -0.80
N PRO A 167 -23.50 11.42 -0.01
CA PRO A 167 -23.60 12.84 -0.42
C PRO A 167 -22.25 13.48 -0.77
N GLN A 168 -21.15 12.97 -0.22
CA GLN A 168 -19.79 13.47 -0.43
C GLN A 168 -19.10 12.82 -1.64
N GLY A 169 -19.62 11.71 -2.17
CA GLY A 169 -18.97 10.93 -3.23
C GLY A 169 -19.09 9.42 -2.98
N LEU A 170 -18.23 8.65 -3.63
CA LEU A 170 -18.19 7.21 -3.48
C LEU A 170 -17.39 6.82 -2.22
N ARG A 171 -18.00 6.06 -1.31
CA ARG A 171 -17.27 5.37 -0.25
C ARG A 171 -16.88 3.96 -0.70
N ILE A 172 -15.63 3.59 -0.46
CA ILE A 172 -15.07 2.27 -0.77
C ILE A 172 -14.57 1.65 0.52
N SER A 173 -15.04 0.44 0.80
CA SER A 173 -14.68 -0.34 1.98
C SER A 173 -14.49 -1.80 1.58
N SER A 174 -13.84 -2.60 2.43
CA SER A 174 -13.78 -4.06 2.29
C SER A 174 -14.22 -4.72 3.60
N GLU A 175 -14.76 -5.93 3.50
CA GLU A 175 -15.08 -6.76 4.68
C GLU A 175 -13.82 -7.15 5.46
N THR A 176 -12.68 -7.27 4.78
CA THR A 176 -11.38 -7.53 5.42
C THR A 176 -10.82 -6.29 6.13
N GLY A 177 -11.49 -5.14 6.00
CA GLY A 177 -11.02 -3.89 6.57
C GLY A 177 -9.89 -3.23 5.77
N ASN A 178 -9.47 -3.78 4.63
CA ASN A 178 -8.46 -3.15 3.77
C ASN A 178 -8.90 -3.14 2.29
N ILE A 179 -8.95 -1.94 1.70
CA ILE A 179 -9.29 -1.72 0.29
C ILE A 179 -8.07 -1.74 -0.64
N GLY A 180 -6.89 -2.13 -0.16
CA GLY A 180 -5.67 -2.16 -0.97
C GLY A 180 -5.41 -0.80 -1.63
N PHE A 181 -5.31 -0.80 -2.95
CA PHE A 181 -4.95 0.36 -3.78
C PHE A 181 -6.13 1.07 -4.43
N ALA A 182 -7.37 0.66 -4.14
CA ALA A 182 -8.53 1.13 -4.88
C ALA A 182 -8.67 2.66 -4.93
N ASP A 183 -8.27 3.37 -3.88
CA ASP A 183 -8.28 4.83 -3.80
C ASP A 183 -7.23 5.49 -4.71
N ILE A 184 -6.03 4.92 -4.78
CA ILE A 184 -4.95 5.36 -5.68
C ILE A 184 -5.34 5.07 -7.12
N THR A 185 -5.72 3.82 -7.42
CA THR A 185 -6.08 3.38 -8.77
C THR A 185 -7.23 4.20 -9.35
N LEU A 186 -8.27 4.49 -8.55
CA LEU A 186 -9.36 5.36 -9.02
C LEU A 186 -8.89 6.80 -9.24
N SER A 187 -8.01 7.32 -8.39
CA SER A 187 -7.44 8.67 -8.57
C SER A 187 -6.58 8.77 -9.84
N GLU A 188 -5.78 7.75 -10.15
CA GLU A 188 -4.97 7.65 -11.37
C GLU A 188 -5.84 7.61 -12.63
N ARG A 189 -6.83 6.71 -12.64
CA ARG A 189 -7.67 6.47 -13.83
C ARG A 189 -8.69 7.58 -14.06
N LEU A 190 -9.06 8.31 -13.01
CA LEU A 190 -9.98 9.44 -13.07
C LEU A 190 -9.28 10.71 -12.54
N PRO A 191 -8.34 11.32 -13.29
CA PRO A 191 -7.43 12.35 -12.75
C PRO A 191 -8.10 13.66 -12.31
N HIS A 192 -9.39 13.82 -12.58
CA HIS A 192 -10.20 14.96 -12.15
C HIS A 192 -10.85 14.77 -10.76
N VAL A 193 -10.79 13.56 -10.20
CA VAL A 193 -11.38 13.22 -8.91
C VAL A 193 -10.41 13.55 -7.78
N THR A 194 -10.94 13.67 -6.56
CA THR A 194 -10.12 13.74 -5.36
C THR A 194 -10.49 12.55 -4.48
N ALA A 195 -9.52 11.70 -4.17
CA ALA A 195 -9.70 10.57 -3.28
C ALA A 195 -9.06 10.87 -1.92
N TYR A 196 -9.74 10.44 -0.85
CA TYR A 196 -9.28 10.53 0.52
C TYR A 196 -9.15 9.10 1.04
N GLY A 197 -7.93 8.58 1.05
CA GLY A 197 -7.61 7.30 1.67
C GLY A 197 -7.45 7.48 3.17
N VAL A 198 -8.34 6.89 3.96
CA VAL A 198 -8.31 6.99 5.42
C VAL A 198 -7.86 5.67 6.00
N VAL A 199 -6.82 5.70 6.82
CA VAL A 199 -6.41 4.56 7.63
C VAL A 199 -6.49 4.91 9.10
N ALA A 200 -7.14 4.06 9.89
CA ALA A 200 -7.19 4.27 11.32
C ALA A 200 -7.25 2.98 12.13
N SER A 201 -6.84 3.13 13.37
CA SER A 201 -7.05 2.16 14.45
C SER A 201 -8.50 2.24 14.99
N PRO A 202 -9.00 1.18 15.65
CA PRO A 202 -10.32 1.20 16.28
C PRO A 202 -10.55 2.33 17.29
N SER A 203 -9.48 2.76 17.98
CA SER A 203 -9.48 3.84 18.95
C SER A 203 -9.21 5.22 18.35
N LEU A 204 -8.87 5.30 17.06
CA LEU A 204 -8.45 6.51 16.36
C LEU A 204 -7.22 7.21 16.98
N ASP A 205 -6.46 6.53 17.84
CA ASP A 205 -5.18 7.00 18.37
C ASP A 205 -4.07 6.93 17.33
N ILE A 206 -4.25 6.06 16.34
CA ILE A 206 -3.55 6.04 15.06
C ILE A 206 -4.56 6.40 13.97
N PHE A 207 -4.33 7.48 13.22
CA PHE A 207 -5.23 8.00 12.19
C PHE A 207 -4.45 8.73 11.09
N PHE A 208 -4.69 8.36 9.83
CA PHE A 208 -4.05 8.93 8.64
C PHE A 208 -5.09 9.24 7.56
N VAL A 209 -4.85 10.31 6.83
CA VAL A 209 -5.60 10.62 5.60
C VAL A 209 -4.61 11.02 4.51
N ASN A 210 -4.61 10.26 3.42
CA ASN A 210 -3.94 10.61 2.18
C ASN A 210 -4.94 11.28 1.24
N VAL A 211 -4.58 12.47 0.75
CA VAL A 211 -5.34 13.20 -0.26
C VAL A 211 -4.69 12.96 -1.61
N LEU A 212 -5.40 12.25 -2.48
CA LEU A 212 -4.91 11.77 -3.76
C LEU A 212 -5.61 12.53 -4.91
N ARG A 213 -4.85 12.92 -5.93
CA ARG A 213 -5.37 13.45 -7.18
C ARG A 213 -4.47 13.04 -8.35
N GLY A 214 -5.05 12.41 -9.37
CA GLY A 214 -4.28 11.94 -10.53
C GLY A 214 -3.25 10.87 -10.17
N GLY A 215 -3.50 10.10 -9.10
CA GLY A 215 -2.56 9.12 -8.56
C GLY A 215 -1.50 9.66 -7.62
N GLU A 216 -1.30 10.97 -7.58
CA GLU A 216 -0.32 11.59 -6.70
C GLU A 216 -0.93 11.90 -5.32
N CYS A 217 -0.18 11.62 -4.26
CA CYS A 217 -0.52 12.07 -2.91
C CYS A 217 -0.13 13.55 -2.75
N ILE A 218 -1.13 14.43 -2.76
CA ILE A 218 -0.96 15.89 -2.71
C ILE A 218 -1.04 16.43 -1.28
N GLY A 219 -1.37 15.59 -0.30
CA GLY A 219 -1.44 15.98 1.10
C GLY A 219 -1.62 14.79 2.03
N ASN A 220 -1.01 14.86 3.21
CA ASN A 220 -1.14 13.85 4.25
C ASN A 220 -1.50 14.48 5.61
N PHE A 221 -2.56 14.00 6.24
CA PHE A 221 -2.89 14.30 7.63
C PHE A 221 -2.56 13.08 8.49
N ALA A 222 -1.89 13.28 9.62
CA ALA A 222 -1.46 12.20 10.50
C ALA A 222 -1.65 12.55 11.98
N LEU A 223 -2.22 11.61 12.74
CA LEU A 223 -2.29 11.64 14.19
C LEU A 223 -1.83 10.28 14.76
N PRO A 224 -0.78 10.24 15.61
CA PRO A 224 0.12 11.35 15.93
C PRO A 224 0.86 11.87 14.67
N PRO A 225 1.32 13.15 14.65
CA PRO A 225 2.10 13.68 13.55
C PRO A 225 3.36 12.83 13.32
N ARG A 226 3.71 12.64 12.05
CA ARG A 226 4.89 11.86 11.63
C ARG A 226 5.82 12.73 10.80
N ASP A 227 7.10 12.76 11.17
CA ASP A 227 8.14 13.58 10.52
C ASP A 227 8.78 12.87 9.31
N ASP A 228 8.39 11.64 8.99
CA ASP A 228 9.06 10.76 8.00
C ASP A 228 8.32 10.63 6.66
N SER A 229 7.32 11.47 6.40
CA SER A 229 6.55 11.46 5.15
C SER A 229 7.19 12.36 4.09
N PHE A 230 7.37 11.80 2.88
CA PHE A 230 7.78 12.57 1.69
C PHE A 230 6.61 13.37 1.09
N VAL A 231 5.40 13.23 1.65
CA VAL A 231 4.18 13.91 1.22
C VAL A 231 4.00 15.20 2.03
N PRO A 232 3.52 16.30 1.41
CA PRO A 232 3.20 17.52 2.15
C PRO A 232 2.22 17.26 3.30
N ALA A 233 2.62 17.57 4.53
CA ALA A 233 1.72 17.50 5.67
C ALA A 233 0.64 18.59 5.57
N VAL A 234 -0.61 18.23 5.82
CA VAL A 234 -1.75 19.16 5.89
C VAL A 234 -2.26 19.27 7.33
N SER A 235 -2.67 20.47 7.73
CA SER A 235 -3.16 20.76 9.09
C SER A 235 -4.60 20.31 9.32
N ASP A 236 -5.36 20.14 8.25
CA ASP A 236 -6.78 19.83 8.28
C ASP A 236 -7.21 19.09 7.01
N ILE A 237 -8.29 18.33 7.13
CA ILE A 237 -8.99 17.71 6.01
C ILE A 237 -10.37 18.33 5.97
N LYS A 238 -10.68 19.02 4.87
CA LYS A 238 -11.94 19.73 4.65
C LYS A 238 -12.28 20.72 5.80
N GLY A 239 -11.28 21.38 6.36
CA GLY A 239 -11.43 22.34 7.46
C GLY A 239 -11.51 21.74 8.86
N GLU A 240 -11.37 20.41 9.00
CA GLU A 240 -11.45 19.69 10.27
C GLU A 240 -10.10 19.07 10.65
N SER A 241 -9.77 19.08 11.94
CA SER A 241 -8.45 18.64 12.46
C SER A 241 -8.52 17.58 13.55
N SER A 242 -9.71 17.07 13.87
CA SER A 242 -9.89 15.92 14.78
C SER A 242 -10.38 14.70 14.00
N PRO A 243 -9.88 13.49 14.29
CA PRO A 243 -10.24 12.28 13.55
C PRO A 243 -11.75 12.11 13.35
N GLU A 244 -12.54 12.27 14.41
CA GLU A 244 -14.00 12.10 14.35
C GLU A 244 -14.68 13.13 13.45
N ARG A 245 -14.21 14.39 13.46
CA ARG A 245 -14.79 15.45 12.63
C ARG A 245 -14.35 15.32 11.17
N ILE A 246 -13.12 14.87 10.94
CA ILE A 246 -12.62 14.54 9.61
C ILE A 246 -13.46 13.40 9.00
N LEU A 247 -13.65 12.32 9.75
CA LEU A 247 -14.50 11.20 9.33
C LEU A 247 -15.94 11.64 9.00
N ALA A 248 -16.54 12.47 9.85
CA ALA A 248 -17.86 13.05 9.58
C ALA A 248 -17.88 13.94 8.32
N ALA A 249 -16.87 14.77 8.09
CA ALA A 249 -16.74 15.60 6.90
C ALA A 249 -16.55 14.78 5.61
N LEU A 250 -15.98 13.59 5.73
CA LEU A 250 -15.82 12.61 4.66
C LEU A 250 -17.02 11.66 4.52
N GLY A 251 -18.02 11.74 5.40
CA GLY A 251 -19.16 10.81 5.38
C GLY A 251 -18.79 9.36 5.73
N ILE A 252 -17.67 9.15 6.43
CA ILE A 252 -17.18 7.84 6.85
C ILE A 252 -17.59 7.62 8.31
N PRO A 253 -18.41 6.59 8.62
CA PRO A 253 -18.83 6.34 9.99
C PRO A 253 -17.66 5.80 10.84
N ALA A 254 -17.40 6.40 12.00
CA ALA A 254 -16.28 6.02 12.87
C ALA A 254 -16.40 4.59 13.42
N GLU A 255 -17.62 4.08 13.56
CA GLU A 255 -17.90 2.69 13.92
C GLU A 255 -17.31 1.67 12.93
N TRP A 256 -17.05 2.07 11.68
CA TRP A 256 -16.42 1.19 10.70
C TRP A 256 -15.03 0.73 11.13
N PHE A 257 -14.28 1.55 11.86
CA PHE A 257 -12.96 1.18 12.38
C PHE A 257 -13.02 0.33 13.65
N ARG A 258 -14.17 0.24 14.31
CA ARG A 258 -14.31 -0.46 15.61
C ARG A 258 -14.53 -1.97 15.49
N ASN A 259 -15.03 -2.40 14.34
CA ASN A 259 -15.30 -3.80 14.01
C ASN A 259 -14.05 -4.50 13.50
#